data_AF-A0A2V6X2F4-F1
#
_entry.id   AF-A0A2V6X2F4-F1
#
_cell.length_a   1.000
_cell.length_b   1.000
_cell.length_c   1.000
_cell.angle_alpha   90.00
_cell.angle_beta   90.00
_cell.angle_gamma   90.00
#
_symmetry.space_group_name_H-M   'P 1'
#
loop_
_entity.id
_entity.type
_entity.pdbx_description
1 polymer ?
#
loop_
_entity_poly.entity_id
_entity_poly.type
_entity_poly.pdbx_seq_one_letter_code
_entity_poly.pdbx_strand_id
1 'polypeptide(L)'
;MKEPGAILLVACYELGHQPLTVAWPAAFLERAGYSPAVVDVSVDPLDAERVARAKLVAISVPMHTALRLGVVVAERVRAINPGCHIAFYGLYATLNADHL
;
A
#
# COMPACT_ATOMS: atom_id res chain seq x y z
N MET A 1 -6.80 1.62 14.39
CA MET A 1 -6.84 0.79 13.17
C MET A 1 -8.23 0.75 12.54
N LYS A 2 -9.33 0.65 13.30
CA LYS A 2 -10.69 0.67 12.73
C LYS A 2 -11.21 2.09 12.37
N GLU A 3 -10.46 3.14 12.70
CA GLU A 3 -10.78 4.49 12.24
C GLU A 3 -10.58 4.61 10.71
N PRO A 4 -11.37 5.42 10.00
CA PRO A 4 -11.24 5.61 8.56
C PRO A 4 -9.82 6.01 8.14
N GLY A 5 -9.24 5.25 7.22
CA GLY A 5 -7.94 5.54 6.61
C GLY A 5 -6.73 5.27 7.51
N ALA A 6 -6.87 4.60 8.65
CA ALA A 6 -5.72 4.11 9.42
C ALA A 6 -4.98 2.94 8.75
N ILE A 7 -5.62 2.26 7.81
CA ILE A 7 -4.97 1.31 6.90
C ILE A 7 -5.02 1.94 5.51
N LEU A 8 -3.86 2.09 4.87
CA LEU A 8 -3.73 2.54 3.50
C LEU A 8 -3.19 1.38 2.66
N LEU A 9 -3.98 0.95 1.67
CA LEU A 9 -3.58 -0.06 0.68
C LEU A 9 -3.10 0.66 -0.57
N VAL A 10 -1.88 0.34 -1.02
CA VAL A 10 -1.23 1.01 -2.15
C VAL A 10 -1.00 0.03 -3.28
N ALA A 11 -1.62 0.28 -4.42
CA ALA A 11 -1.27 -0.36 -5.69
C ALA A 11 -0.19 0.48 -6.36
N CYS A 12 0.93 -0.14 -6.71
CA CYS A 12 2.04 0.57 -7.34
C CYS A 12 1.94 0.62 -8.86
N TYR A 13 1.49 -0.48 -9.47
CA TYR A 13 1.25 -0.59 -10.91
C TYR A 13 0.64 -1.97 -11.21
N GLU A 14 -0.41 -2.01 -12.05
CA GLU A 14 -1.04 -3.25 -12.51
C GLU A 14 -1.24 -3.29 -14.04
N LEU A 15 -0.29 -2.74 -14.82
CA LEU A 15 -0.31 -2.77 -16.29
C LEU A 15 -1.55 -2.11 -16.92
N GLY A 16 -2.18 -1.16 -16.22
CA GLY A 16 -3.42 -0.51 -16.66
C GLY A 16 -4.69 -1.33 -16.42
N HIS A 17 -4.60 -2.46 -15.71
CA HIS A 17 -5.76 -3.21 -15.25
C HIS A 17 -6.34 -2.62 -13.97
N GLN A 18 -7.60 -2.99 -13.67
CA GLN A 18 -8.22 -2.67 -12.40
C GLN A 18 -7.37 -3.21 -11.25
N PRO A 19 -7.13 -2.41 -10.18
CA PRO A 19 -6.15 -2.74 -9.15
C PRO A 19 -6.71 -3.76 -8.14
N LEU A 20 -6.95 -4.99 -8.60
CA LEU A 20 -7.55 -6.05 -7.81
C LEU A 20 -6.66 -6.44 -6.63
N THR A 21 -5.35 -6.25 -6.74
CA THR A 21 -4.42 -6.62 -5.66
C THR A 21 -4.62 -5.80 -4.39
N VAL A 22 -5.24 -4.61 -4.47
CA VAL A 22 -5.68 -3.82 -3.30
C VAL A 22 -7.18 -3.90 -3.04
N ALA A 23 -8.00 -4.06 -4.08
CA ALA A 23 -9.46 -4.18 -3.93
C ALA A 23 -9.87 -5.41 -3.11
N TRP A 24 -9.21 -6.55 -3.33
CA TRP A 24 -9.51 -7.79 -2.59
C TRP A 24 -9.17 -7.65 -1.10
N PRO A 25 -7.95 -7.26 -0.69
CA PRO A 25 -7.64 -6.98 0.71
C PRO A 25 -8.56 -5.93 1.35
N ALA A 26 -8.92 -4.87 0.61
CA ALA A 26 -9.87 -3.86 1.09
C ALA A 26 -11.19 -4.50 1.50
N ALA A 27 -11.80 -5.30 0.61
CA ALA A 27 -13.06 -5.98 0.88
C ALA A 27 -12.98 -6.95 2.06
N PHE A 28 -11.85 -7.64 2.25
CA PHE A 28 -11.64 -8.50 3.43
C PHE A 28 -11.56 -7.69 4.74
N LEU A 29 -10.84 -6.58 4.72
CA LEU A 29 -10.71 -5.68 5.88
C LEU A 29 -12.04 -5.00 6.22
N GLU A 30 -12.79 -4.55 5.22
CA GLU A 30 -14.13 -3.98 5.38
C GLU A 30 -15.09 -4.97 6.02
N ARG A 31 -15.11 -6.23 5.56
CA ARG A 31 -15.90 -7.31 6.19
C ARG A 31 -15.53 -7.55 7.65
N ALA A 32 -14.27 -7.29 8.03
CA ALA A 32 -13.80 -7.39 9.42
C ALA A 32 -14.05 -6.10 10.25
N GLY A 33 -14.73 -5.11 9.68
CA GLY A 33 -15.10 -3.84 10.34
C GLY A 33 -13.96 -2.82 10.39
N TYR A 34 -12.98 -2.91 9.49
CA TYR A 34 -12.02 -1.84 9.25
C TYR A 34 -12.52 -0.92 8.14
N SER A 35 -11.92 0.27 8.03
CA SER A 35 -12.23 1.23 6.97
C SER A 35 -10.95 1.64 6.24
N PRO A 36 -10.38 0.73 5.42
CA PRO A 36 -9.14 1.02 4.70
C PRO A 36 -9.35 2.11 3.64
N ALA A 37 -8.31 2.90 3.41
CA ALA A 37 -8.21 3.74 2.23
C ALA A 37 -7.41 2.98 1.16
N VAL A 38 -7.73 3.22 -0.11
CA VAL A 38 -7.03 2.63 -1.26
C VAL A 38 -6.48 3.75 -2.14
N VAL A 39 -5.30 3.55 -2.70
CA VAL A 39 -4.70 4.43 -3.71
C VAL A 39 -3.94 3.61 -4.75
N ASP A 40 -4.07 3.96 -6.01
CA ASP A 40 -3.23 3.47 -7.10
C ASP A 40 -2.26 4.59 -7.48
N VAL A 41 -0.98 4.44 -7.11
CA VAL A 41 0.04 5.49 -7.36
C VAL A 41 0.49 5.55 -8.82
N SER A 42 0.02 4.64 -9.67
CA SER A 42 0.20 4.75 -11.12
C SER A 42 -0.83 5.67 -11.78
N VAL A 43 -1.90 6.02 -11.06
CA VAL A 43 -2.99 6.89 -11.54
C VAL A 43 -3.04 8.19 -10.74
N ASP A 44 -3.00 8.10 -9.41
CA ASP A 44 -3.14 9.23 -8.49
C ASP A 44 -1.85 9.48 -7.70
N PRO A 45 -1.51 10.74 -7.35
CA PRO A 45 -0.39 11.01 -6.48
C PRO A 45 -0.63 10.48 -5.06
N LEU A 46 0.46 10.10 -4.38
CA LEU A 46 0.41 9.71 -2.97
C LEU A 46 0.13 10.94 -2.08
N ASP A 47 -1.11 11.05 -1.61
CA ASP A 47 -1.56 12.13 -0.73
C ASP A 47 -0.90 12.07 0.66
N ALA A 48 -0.17 13.14 1.00
CA ALA A 48 0.57 13.25 2.25
C ALA A 48 -0.31 13.20 3.50
N GLU A 49 -1.54 13.72 3.45
CA GLU A 49 -2.45 13.68 4.60
C GLU A 49 -2.93 12.25 4.86
N ARG A 50 -3.16 11.46 3.80
CA ARG A 50 -3.51 10.04 3.93
C ARG A 50 -2.38 9.23 4.53
N VAL A 51 -1.14 9.58 4.20
CA VAL A 51 0.07 8.94 4.74
C VAL A 51 0.27 9.33 6.21
N ALA A 52 0.11 10.60 6.56
CA ALA A 52 0.30 11.10 7.92
C ALA A 52 -0.65 10.46 8.93
N ARG A 53 -1.89 10.15 8.54
CA ARG A 53 -2.88 9.48 9.39
C ARG A 53 -2.74 7.95 9.45
N ALA A 54 -2.06 7.35 8.48
CA ALA A 54 -1.99 5.90 8.35
C ALA A 54 -1.20 5.29 9.51
N LYS A 55 -1.78 4.26 10.15
CA LYS A 55 -1.07 3.40 11.12
C LYS A 55 -0.39 2.23 10.42
N LEU A 56 -0.96 1.79 9.30
CA LEU A 56 -0.43 0.78 8.40
C LEU A 56 -0.50 1.27 6.96
N VAL A 57 0.61 1.18 6.23
CA VAL A 57 0.64 1.21 4.76
C VAL A 57 1.01 -0.18 4.24
N ALA A 58 0.11 -0.81 3.51
CA ALA A 58 0.36 -2.10 2.85
C ALA A 58 0.54 -1.88 1.34
N ILE A 59 1.71 -2.24 0.83
CA ILE A 59 2.16 -1.95 -0.54
C ILE A 59 2.11 -3.23 -1.38
N SER A 60 1.29 -3.22 -2.41
CA SER A 60 1.12 -4.34 -3.34
C SER A 60 2.23 -4.35 -4.40
N VAL A 61 2.96 -5.46 -4.47
CA VAL A 61 4.08 -5.68 -5.40
C VAL A 61 3.92 -7.01 -6.15
N PRO A 62 2.95 -7.13 -7.07
CA PRO A 62 2.69 -8.37 -7.81
C PRO A 62 3.75 -8.69 -8.87
N MET A 63 4.56 -7.69 -9.25
CA MET A 63 5.62 -7.79 -10.27
C MET A 63 6.82 -6.92 -9.90
N HIS A 64 7.96 -7.14 -10.57
CA HIS A 64 9.21 -6.39 -10.32
C HIS A 64 9.07 -4.88 -10.47
N THR A 65 8.33 -4.40 -11.49
CA THR A 65 8.12 -2.96 -11.69
C THR A 65 7.35 -2.35 -10.52
N ALA A 66 6.31 -3.03 -10.03
CA ALA A 66 5.56 -2.60 -8.86
C ALA A 66 6.43 -2.60 -7.60
N LEU A 67 7.34 -3.57 -7.43
CA LEU A 67 8.30 -3.60 -6.33
C LEU A 67 9.17 -2.34 -6.30
N ARG A 68 9.78 -1.97 -7.43
CA ARG A 68 10.63 -0.78 -7.50
C ARG A 68 9.89 0.50 -7.13
N LEU A 69 8.66 0.66 -7.64
CA LEU A 69 7.79 1.77 -7.27
C LEU A 69 7.40 1.71 -5.79
N GLY A 70 7.13 0.52 -5.27
CA GLY A 70 6.79 0.29 -3.87
C GLY A 70 7.89 0.68 -2.89
N VAL A 71 9.16 0.45 -3.23
CA VAL A 71 10.30 0.93 -2.41
C VAL A 71 10.30 2.45 -2.32
N VAL A 72 10.09 3.15 -3.45
CA VAL A 72 10.00 4.63 -3.46
C VAL A 72 8.80 5.12 -2.64
N VAL A 73 7.66 4.42 -2.73
CA VAL A 73 6.49 4.71 -1.88
C VAL A 73 6.86 4.54 -0.40
N ALA A 74 7.53 3.45 -0.02
CA ALA A 74 7.92 3.20 1.37
C ALA A 74 8.87 4.27 1.92
N GLU A 75 9.86 4.70 1.13
CA GLU A 75 10.75 5.81 1.47
C GLU A 75 9.96 7.10 1.72
N ARG A 76 9.01 7.42 0.84
CA ARG A 76 8.16 8.60 0.98
C ARG A 76 7.25 8.51 2.21
N VAL A 77 6.68 7.34 2.48
CA VAL A 77 5.89 7.08 3.68
C VAL A 77 6.74 7.29 4.93
N ARG A 78 7.96 6.75 4.97
CA ARG A 78 8.85 6.92 6.12
C ARG A 78 9.26 8.37 6.34
N ALA A 79 9.46 9.15 5.27
CA ALA A 79 9.76 10.58 5.37
C ALA A 79 8.59 11.40 5.94
N ILE A 80 7.35 11.05 5.60
CA ILE A 80 6.14 11.78 6.06
C ILE A 80 5.69 11.28 7.44
N ASN A 81 5.73 9.98 7.66
CA ASN A 81 5.23 9.31 8.85
C ASN A 81 6.24 8.26 9.35
N PRO A 82 7.27 8.68 10.10
CA PRO A 82 8.32 7.79 10.60
C PRO A 82 7.82 6.65 11.49
N GLY A 83 6.68 6.84 12.17
CA GLY A 83 6.07 5.86 13.05
C GLY A 83 5.13 4.86 12.35
N CYS A 84 4.88 5.02 11.05
CA CYS A 84 3.98 4.14 10.32
C CYS A 84 4.54 2.71 10.22
N HIS A 85 3.68 1.70 10.37
CA HIS A 85 4.02 0.34 9.98
C HIS A 85 3.90 0.21 8.46
N ILE A 86 4.95 -0.28 7.82
CA ILE A 86 5.00 -0.48 6.36
C ILE A 86 5.12 -1.98 6.12
N ALA A 87 4.25 -2.53 5.27
CA ALA A 87 4.28 -3.93 4.89
C ALA A 87 4.21 -4.06 3.37
N PHE A 88 5.02 -4.96 2.81
CA PHE A 88 4.95 -5.33 1.40
C PHE A 88 4.22 -6.66 1.25
N TYR A 89 3.42 -6.81 0.20
CA TYR A 89 2.76 -8.07 -0.12
C TYR A 89 2.64 -8.29 -1.62
N GLY A 90 2.42 -9.53 -2.03
CA GLY A 90 2.42 -9.96 -3.43
C GLY A 90 3.65 -10.81 -3.76
N LEU A 91 3.67 -11.37 -4.98
CA LEU A 91 4.68 -12.34 -5.39
C LEU A 91 6.12 -11.84 -5.18
N TYR A 92 6.38 -10.56 -5.49
CA TYR A 92 7.73 -10.01 -5.39
C TYR A 92 8.11 -9.55 -3.98
N ALA A 93 7.17 -9.45 -3.05
CA ALA A 93 7.51 -9.17 -1.65
C ALA A 93 8.27 -10.35 -1.05
N THR A 94 7.72 -11.55 -1.14
CA THR A 94 8.36 -12.76 -0.59
C THR A 94 9.67 -13.08 -1.29
N LEU A 95 9.73 -12.92 -2.62
CA LEU A 95 10.95 -13.21 -3.39
C LEU A 95 12.10 -12.24 -3.08
N ASN A 96 11.82 -11.08 -2.48
CA ASN A 96 12.82 -10.05 -2.18
C ASN A 96 12.81 -9.67 -0.69
N ALA A 97 12.34 -10.56 0.19
CA ALA A 97 12.18 -10.28 1.61
C ALA A 97 13.49 -9.86 2.31
N ASP A 98 14.63 -10.42 1.88
CA ASP A 98 15.96 -10.07 2.44
C ASP A 98 16.44 -8.66 2.01
N HIS A 99 15.72 -7.99 1.11
CA HIS A 99 16.08 -6.69 0.53
C HIS A 99 15.05 -5.59 0.80
N LEU A 100 13.93 -5.93 1.45
CA LEU A 100 12.82 -5.05 1.80
C LEU A 100 12.80 -4.76 3.30
#